data_AF-A0A9X1HXA5-F1
#
_entry.id   AF-A0A9X1HXA5-F1
#
_cell.length_a   1.000
_cell.length_b   1.000
_cell.length_c   1.000
_cell.angle_alpha   90.00
_cell.angle_beta   90.00
_cell.angle_gamma   90.00
#
_symmetry.space_group_name_H-M   'P 1'
#
loop_
_entity.id
_entity.type
_entity.pdbx_description
1 polymer ?
#
loop_
_entity_poly.entity_id
_entity_poly.type
_entity_poly.pdbx_seq_one_letter_code
_entity_poly.pdbx_strand_id
1 'polypeptide(L)'
;MKKVFLTSILATTMLLNSCANKTEKPNKTEVPAQEIALKQENKELKFTNDQFYDSEGNFLEEKAKDALIEMLEYHNYPIFDGLREKIWLTDYNKGNYAKLGLASVMFVNNEEDQYMLMDIFLLPGQMLGEHQHFAADGNPAKLEGWLVRHGKSYIVGVGENNRDKFPEVVVPKDHWDGKVNTNHIIEANEGDFAYLKEVESSHWQMAGPEGAVITEVGNVHTNSGVLRSDPKMN
;
A
#
# COMPACT_ATOMS: atom_id res chain seq x y z
N MET A 1 -35.85 50.02 51.25
CA MET A 1 -35.71 48.97 52.30
C MET A 1 -36.51 47.74 51.87
N LYS A 2 -35.96 46.52 52.05
CA LYS A 2 -36.36 45.20 51.47
C LYS A 2 -35.62 44.92 50.15
N LYS A 3 -35.03 43.75 49.87
CA LYS A 3 -34.80 42.47 50.58
C LYS A 3 -33.66 41.76 49.82
N VAL A 4 -32.91 40.89 50.52
CA VAL A 4 -31.76 40.10 50.05
C VAL A 4 -32.21 38.69 49.62
N PHE A 5 -31.35 38.01 48.83
CA PHE A 5 -31.28 36.59 48.43
C PHE A 5 -32.12 36.20 47.19
N LEU A 6 -31.57 35.51 46.17
CA LEU A 6 -30.96 34.17 46.22
C LEU A 6 -30.12 33.84 44.93
N THR A 7 -28.99 33.12 45.08
CA THR A 7 -28.38 32.04 44.22
C THR A 7 -28.30 32.18 42.68
N SER A 8 -27.32 31.66 41.93
CA SER A 8 -26.09 30.85 42.09
C SER A 8 -25.53 30.75 40.66
N ILE A 9 -24.25 31.03 40.41
CA ILE A 9 -23.56 30.49 39.23
C ILE A 9 -22.18 29.97 39.66
N LEU A 10 -22.00 28.71 39.29
CA LEU A 10 -20.92 27.78 39.58
C LEU A 10 -19.59 28.25 38.99
N ALA A 11 -18.53 28.18 39.79
CA ALA A 11 -17.17 28.43 39.36
C ALA A 11 -16.58 27.17 38.69
N THR A 12 -16.06 27.31 37.47
CA THR A 12 -15.11 26.36 36.89
C THR A 12 -13.86 27.14 36.51
N THR A 13 -12.86 27.11 37.39
CA THR A 13 -11.51 27.63 37.16
C THR A 13 -10.79 26.79 36.12
N MET A 14 -10.48 27.37 34.95
CA MET A 14 -9.44 26.87 34.06
C MET A 14 -8.07 27.15 34.70
N LEU A 15 -7.35 26.09 35.07
CA LEU A 15 -5.92 26.17 35.38
C LEU A 15 -5.12 25.85 34.12
N LEU A 16 -4.61 26.90 33.47
CA LEU A 16 -3.54 26.79 32.48
C LEU A 16 -2.22 26.58 33.25
N ASN A 17 -1.79 25.33 33.42
CA ASN A 17 -0.43 25.05 33.88
C ASN A 17 0.54 25.15 32.70
N SER A 18 1.13 26.33 32.57
CA SER A 18 2.38 26.57 31.86
C SER A 18 3.51 25.83 32.58
N CYS A 19 4.04 24.77 31.97
CA CYS A 19 5.27 24.15 32.42
C CYS A 19 6.45 24.81 31.70
N ALA A 20 7.07 25.75 32.42
CA ALA A 20 8.34 26.36 32.08
C ALA A 20 9.49 25.33 32.05
N ASN A 21 10.40 25.55 31.11
CA ASN A 21 11.66 24.86 30.89
C ASN A 21 12.44 24.60 32.19
N LYS A 22 12.79 23.33 32.43
CA LYS A 22 14.00 22.96 33.20
C LYS A 22 14.99 22.32 32.24
N THR A 23 16.12 22.99 32.07
CA THR A 23 17.29 22.51 31.34
C THR A 23 18.02 21.50 32.22
N GLU A 24 17.80 20.21 32.00
CA GLU A 24 18.70 19.16 32.46
C GLU A 24 19.72 18.84 31.35
N LYS A 25 20.99 18.81 31.71
CA LYS A 25 22.08 18.40 30.82
C LYS A 25 21.93 16.90 30.52
N PRO A 26 21.94 16.45 29.26
CA PRO A 26 21.97 15.03 28.98
C PRO A 26 23.38 14.50 29.25
N ASN A 27 23.45 13.52 30.15
CA ASN A 27 24.63 12.68 30.35
C ASN A 27 24.77 11.81 29.09
N LYS A 28 25.86 12.01 28.33
CA LYS A 28 26.15 11.21 27.14
C LYS A 28 26.60 9.82 27.58
N THR A 29 25.66 8.89 27.63
CA THR A 29 25.98 7.48 27.46
C THR A 29 25.79 7.20 25.97
N GLU A 30 26.89 7.18 25.22
CA GLU A 30 26.90 6.74 23.82
C GLU A 30 26.47 5.29 23.78
N VAL A 31 25.22 5.05 23.38
CA VAL A 31 24.81 3.75 22.84
C VAL A 31 25.43 3.68 21.45
N PRO A 32 26.28 2.70 21.13
CA PRO A 32 26.90 2.62 19.81
C PRO A 32 25.82 2.43 18.75
N ALA A 33 25.63 3.44 17.91
CA ALA A 33 24.72 3.43 16.76
C ALA A 33 25.27 2.59 15.59
N GLN A 34 25.90 1.44 15.87
CA GLN A 34 26.65 0.66 14.88
C GLN A 34 26.05 -0.72 14.55
N GLU A 35 24.81 -1.02 14.94
CA GLU A 35 24.23 -2.35 14.67
C GLU A 35 22.89 -2.37 13.93
N ILE A 36 22.56 -1.33 13.15
CA ILE A 36 21.44 -1.41 12.19
C ILE A 36 21.86 -0.76 10.87
N ALA A 37 22.70 -1.45 10.10
CA ALA A 37 22.80 -1.35 8.64
C ALA A 37 23.89 -2.30 8.13
N LEU A 38 23.72 -3.60 8.33
CA LEU A 38 24.24 -4.53 7.33
C LEU A 38 23.21 -4.53 6.20
N LYS A 39 23.27 -3.48 5.37
CA LYS A 39 22.64 -3.54 4.04
C LYS A 39 23.26 -4.78 3.40
N GLN A 40 22.44 -5.78 3.06
CA GLN A 40 22.87 -6.96 2.32
C GLN A 40 23.30 -6.52 0.91
N GLU A 41 24.44 -5.87 0.81
CA GLU A 41 25.09 -5.54 -0.45
C GLU A 41 25.39 -6.88 -1.12
N ASN A 42 24.59 -7.23 -2.13
CA ASN A 42 24.75 -8.27 -3.17
C ASN A 42 23.61 -9.30 -3.32
N LYS A 43 22.51 -9.25 -2.54
CA LYS A 43 21.34 -10.10 -2.85
C LYS A 43 20.42 -9.38 -3.83
N GLU A 44 20.32 -9.88 -5.06
CA GLU A 44 19.31 -9.44 -6.04
C GLU A 44 18.04 -10.27 -5.87
N LEU A 45 16.87 -9.63 -5.77
CA LEU A 45 15.59 -10.32 -5.76
C LEU A 45 15.19 -10.65 -7.21
N LYS A 46 15.11 -11.95 -7.53
CA LYS A 46 14.77 -12.40 -8.88
C LYS A 46 13.84 -13.60 -8.85
N PHE A 47 12.72 -13.43 -9.52
CA PHE A 47 11.62 -14.39 -9.56
C PHE A 47 11.25 -14.69 -11.01
N THR A 48 11.11 -15.97 -11.36
CA THR A 48 10.67 -16.40 -12.71
C THR A 48 9.23 -16.89 -12.66
N ASN A 49 8.46 -16.66 -13.71
CA ASN A 49 7.05 -17.02 -13.71
C ASN A 49 6.82 -18.53 -13.52
N ASP A 50 7.69 -19.36 -14.11
CA ASP A 50 7.59 -20.82 -14.04
C ASP A 50 7.58 -21.38 -12.61
N GLN A 51 8.13 -20.65 -11.62
CA GLN A 51 8.11 -21.12 -10.23
C GLN A 51 6.72 -21.07 -9.59
N PHE A 52 5.79 -20.31 -10.19
CA PHE A 52 4.45 -20.06 -9.66
C PHE A 52 3.39 -20.95 -10.27
N TYR A 53 3.75 -21.86 -11.17
CA TYR A 53 2.80 -22.74 -11.85
C TYR A 53 3.32 -24.17 -11.85
N ASP A 54 2.40 -25.14 -11.76
CA ASP A 54 2.74 -26.54 -11.98
C ASP A 54 2.82 -26.86 -13.49
N SER A 55 3.12 -28.12 -13.81
CA SER A 55 3.20 -28.59 -15.20
C SER A 55 1.86 -28.55 -15.95
N GLU A 56 0.74 -28.43 -15.25
CA GLU A 56 -0.60 -28.32 -15.82
C GLU A 56 -1.02 -26.86 -16.00
N GLY A 57 -0.21 -25.90 -15.53
CA GLY A 57 -0.49 -24.48 -15.58
C GLY A 57 -1.37 -23.98 -14.42
N ASN A 58 -1.55 -24.79 -13.37
CA ASN A 58 -2.28 -24.35 -12.18
C ASN A 58 -1.39 -23.43 -11.35
N PHE A 59 -1.97 -22.34 -10.85
CA PHE A 59 -1.28 -21.37 -10.01
C PHE A 59 -0.98 -21.95 -8.62
N LEU A 60 0.27 -21.84 -8.20
CA LEU A 60 0.80 -22.37 -6.93
C LEU A 60 0.89 -21.24 -5.90
N GLU A 61 -0.21 -20.95 -5.21
CA GLU A 61 -0.27 -19.86 -4.23
C GLU A 61 0.82 -19.92 -3.16
N GLU A 62 1.17 -21.12 -2.67
CA GLU A 62 2.21 -21.27 -1.65
C GLU A 62 3.60 -20.89 -2.18
N LYS A 63 3.86 -21.07 -3.48
CA LYS A 63 5.11 -20.61 -4.12
C LYS A 63 5.13 -19.10 -4.29
N ALA A 64 3.98 -18.49 -4.59
CA ALA A 64 3.85 -17.04 -4.58
C ALA A 64 4.08 -16.47 -3.18
N LYS A 65 3.51 -17.08 -2.13
CA LYS A 65 3.77 -16.69 -0.74
C LYS A 65 5.24 -16.88 -0.34
N ASP A 66 5.91 -17.95 -0.78
CA ASP A 66 7.36 -18.14 -0.54
C ASP A 66 8.18 -16.96 -1.10
N ALA A 67 7.90 -16.54 -2.35
CA ALA A 67 8.57 -15.40 -2.97
C ALA A 67 8.28 -14.07 -2.26
N LEU A 68 7.04 -13.86 -1.82
CA LEU A 68 6.67 -12.69 -1.04
C LEU A 68 7.41 -12.65 0.29
N ILE A 69 7.45 -13.77 1.03
CA ILE A 69 8.18 -13.86 2.30
C ILE A 69 9.66 -13.57 2.08
N GLU A 70 10.29 -14.11 1.04
CA GLU A 70 11.69 -13.79 0.71
C GLU A 70 11.91 -12.29 0.46
N MET A 71 10.98 -11.62 -0.24
CA MET A 71 11.03 -10.17 -0.46
C MET A 71 10.83 -9.38 0.85
N LEU A 72 9.92 -9.81 1.72
CA LEU A 72 9.68 -9.17 3.01
C LEU A 72 10.90 -9.31 3.93
N GLU A 73 11.54 -10.48 3.96
CA GLU A 73 12.81 -10.69 4.67
C GLU A 73 13.93 -9.81 4.12
N TYR A 74 14.04 -9.68 2.80
CA TYR A 74 15.03 -8.80 2.15
C TYR A 74 14.91 -7.34 2.60
N HIS A 75 13.67 -6.86 2.77
CA HIS A 75 13.38 -5.50 3.22
C HIS A 75 13.39 -5.32 4.74
N ASN A 76 13.68 -6.38 5.51
CA ASN A 76 13.48 -6.42 6.96
C ASN A 76 12.07 -6.01 7.39
N TYR A 77 11.06 -6.31 6.57
CA TYR A 77 9.66 -6.08 6.92
C TYR A 77 9.26 -7.03 8.07
N PRO A 78 8.48 -6.57 9.07
CA PRO A 78 8.09 -7.42 10.19
C PRO A 78 7.22 -8.61 9.76
N ILE A 79 7.77 -9.82 9.82
CA ILE A 79 7.00 -11.06 9.64
C ILE A 79 6.40 -11.45 10.99
N PHE A 80 5.12 -11.14 11.17
CA PHE A 80 4.38 -11.43 12.41
C PHE A 80 3.56 -12.73 12.29
N ASP A 81 3.19 -13.28 13.45
CA ASP A 81 2.38 -14.50 13.53
C ASP A 81 1.06 -14.34 12.75
N GLY A 82 0.80 -15.26 11.83
CA GLY A 82 -0.40 -15.24 10.99
C GLY A 82 -0.27 -14.39 9.72
N LEU A 83 0.86 -13.71 9.46
CA LEU A 83 1.04 -12.90 8.26
C LEU A 83 0.81 -13.73 6.99
N ARG A 84 1.47 -14.89 6.90
CA ARG A 84 1.44 -15.74 5.70
C ARG A 84 0.02 -16.22 5.38
N GLU A 85 -0.75 -16.57 6.41
CA GLU A 85 -2.13 -17.04 6.29
C GLU A 85 -3.08 -15.91 5.89
N LYS A 86 -2.76 -14.67 6.26
CA LYS A 86 -3.54 -13.47 5.90
C LYS A 86 -3.24 -12.95 4.50
N ILE A 87 -2.14 -13.35 3.88
CA ILE A 87 -1.83 -12.95 2.51
C ILE A 87 -2.91 -13.49 1.58
N TRP A 88 -3.70 -12.57 1.05
CA TRP A 88 -4.54 -12.81 -0.12
C TRP A 88 -3.73 -12.48 -1.37
N LEU A 89 -3.87 -13.27 -2.43
CA LEU A 89 -3.16 -13.02 -3.67
C LEU A 89 -3.98 -13.44 -4.89
N THR A 90 -3.64 -12.86 -6.04
CA THR A 90 -4.27 -13.18 -7.32
C THR A 90 -3.28 -12.97 -8.46
N ASP A 91 -3.31 -13.86 -9.46
CA ASP A 91 -2.67 -13.68 -10.76
C ASP A 91 -3.66 -13.19 -11.83
N TYR A 92 -4.87 -12.82 -11.40
CA TYR A 92 -6.00 -12.45 -12.25
C TYR A 92 -6.39 -13.49 -13.32
N ASN A 93 -6.04 -14.77 -13.12
CA ASN A 93 -6.15 -15.84 -14.10
C ASN A 93 -5.40 -15.54 -15.41
N LYS A 94 -4.28 -14.82 -15.32
CA LYS A 94 -3.46 -14.43 -16.48
C LYS A 94 -2.27 -15.35 -16.72
N GLY A 95 -1.96 -16.25 -15.79
CA GLY A 95 -0.85 -17.19 -15.98
C GLY A 95 0.53 -16.51 -15.95
N ASN A 96 0.63 -15.27 -15.46
CA ASN A 96 1.88 -14.52 -15.37
C ASN A 96 2.02 -13.72 -14.07
N TYR A 97 1.87 -14.39 -12.93
CA TYR A 97 1.97 -13.76 -11.60
C TYR A 97 3.24 -12.91 -11.43
N ALA A 98 4.39 -13.34 -11.96
CA ALA A 98 5.66 -12.61 -11.83
C ALA A 98 5.60 -11.18 -12.41
N LYS A 99 4.78 -10.94 -13.44
CA LYS A 99 4.64 -9.64 -14.09
C LYS A 99 3.33 -8.93 -13.80
N LEU A 100 2.26 -9.67 -13.53
CA LEU A 100 0.91 -9.13 -13.34
C LEU A 100 0.22 -9.91 -12.24
N GLY A 101 -0.04 -9.25 -11.13
CA GLY A 101 -0.64 -9.86 -9.95
C GLY A 101 -0.75 -8.89 -8.80
N LEU A 102 -1.35 -9.36 -7.73
CA LEU A 102 -1.45 -8.61 -6.48
C LEU A 102 -1.33 -9.59 -5.32
N ALA A 103 -0.62 -9.17 -4.28
CA ALA A 103 -0.75 -9.75 -2.96
C ALA A 103 -1.02 -8.65 -1.94
N SER A 104 -1.83 -8.95 -0.94
CA SER A 104 -2.16 -7.99 0.11
C SER A 104 -2.55 -8.64 1.42
N VAL A 105 -2.49 -7.86 2.49
CA VAL A 105 -3.02 -8.18 3.81
C VAL A 105 -3.94 -7.06 4.23
N MET A 106 -5.24 -7.35 4.30
CA MET A 106 -6.24 -6.45 4.86
C MET A 106 -6.16 -6.50 6.39
N PHE A 107 -5.80 -5.39 7.03
CA PHE A 107 -5.76 -5.31 8.50
C PHE A 107 -7.13 -4.94 9.08
N VAL A 108 -7.81 -3.99 8.44
CA VAL A 108 -9.14 -3.55 8.82
C VAL A 108 -9.86 -3.01 7.59
N ASN A 109 -11.14 -3.35 7.48
CA ASN A 109 -12.10 -2.76 6.55
C ASN A 109 -13.38 -2.49 7.34
N ASN A 110 -13.42 -1.38 8.06
CA ASN A 110 -14.53 -1.03 8.95
C ASN A 110 -15.61 -0.30 8.12
N GLU A 111 -16.72 -0.98 7.85
CA GLU A 111 -17.85 -0.41 7.10
C GLU A 111 -18.67 0.59 7.93
N GLU A 112 -18.75 0.41 9.25
CA GLU A 112 -19.53 1.27 10.15
C GLU A 112 -18.90 2.67 10.26
N ASP A 113 -17.59 2.72 10.49
CA ASP A 113 -16.80 3.96 10.64
C ASP A 113 -16.12 4.39 9.32
N GLN A 114 -16.32 3.64 8.25
CA GLN A 114 -15.87 3.92 6.88
C GLN A 114 -14.35 4.13 6.70
N TYR A 115 -13.52 3.25 7.24
CA TYR A 115 -12.07 3.29 7.04
C TYR A 115 -11.45 1.92 6.78
N MET A 116 -10.33 1.93 6.06
CA MET A 116 -9.58 0.75 5.66
C MET A 116 -8.07 0.95 5.84
N LEU A 117 -7.40 -0.14 6.18
CA LEU A 117 -5.95 -0.25 6.19
C LEU A 117 -5.54 -1.62 5.62
N MET A 118 -4.68 -1.60 4.63
CA MET A 118 -4.15 -2.79 3.97
C MET A 118 -2.67 -2.59 3.65
N ASP A 119 -1.87 -3.65 3.69
CA ASP A 119 -0.59 -3.66 3.02
C ASP A 119 -0.72 -4.37 1.67
N ILE A 120 -0.12 -3.79 0.63
CA ILE A 120 0.07 -4.34 -0.71
C ILE A 120 1.53 -4.76 -0.84
N PHE A 121 1.73 -5.92 -1.47
CA PHE A 121 3.04 -6.45 -1.79
C PHE A 121 3.10 -6.71 -3.30
N LEU A 122 4.13 -6.14 -3.93
CA LEU A 122 4.41 -6.33 -5.35
C LEU A 122 5.83 -6.86 -5.50
N LEU A 123 6.00 -8.00 -6.17
CA LEU A 123 7.30 -8.55 -6.51
C LEU A 123 8.09 -7.60 -7.44
N PRO A 124 9.43 -7.74 -7.54
CA PRO A 124 10.26 -7.03 -8.51
C PRO A 124 9.64 -6.87 -9.90
N GLY A 125 9.34 -5.63 -10.30
CA GLY A 125 8.76 -5.32 -11.61
C GLY A 125 7.30 -5.79 -11.82
N GLN A 126 6.62 -6.29 -10.79
CA GLN A 126 5.24 -6.75 -10.88
C GLN A 126 4.28 -5.56 -11.01
N MET A 127 3.29 -5.69 -11.90
CA MET A 127 2.19 -4.76 -12.09
C MET A 127 0.96 -5.20 -11.29
N LEU A 128 0.41 -4.27 -10.51
CA LEU A 128 -0.99 -4.26 -10.09
C LEU A 128 -1.83 -3.77 -11.27
N GLY A 129 -2.72 -4.61 -11.81
CA GLY A 129 -3.50 -4.29 -13.02
C GLY A 129 -4.37 -3.04 -12.90
N GLU A 130 -4.57 -2.32 -14.02
CA GLU A 130 -5.40 -1.11 -14.05
C GLU A 130 -6.86 -1.39 -13.67
N HIS A 131 -7.36 -0.60 -12.72
CA HIS A 131 -8.70 -0.73 -12.18
C HIS A 131 -9.28 0.62 -11.71
N GLN A 132 -10.55 0.57 -11.36
CA GLN A 132 -11.37 1.65 -10.85
C GLN A 132 -12.17 1.13 -9.64
N HIS A 133 -12.58 2.06 -8.79
CA HIS A 133 -13.48 1.81 -7.68
C HIS A 133 -14.76 2.63 -7.82
N PHE A 134 -15.91 1.95 -7.76
CA PHE A 134 -17.25 2.52 -7.83
C PHE A 134 -17.99 2.29 -6.52
N ALA A 135 -19.04 3.08 -6.28
CA ALA A 135 -19.95 2.84 -5.17
C ALA A 135 -20.69 1.51 -5.37
N ALA A 136 -20.73 0.68 -4.33
CA ALA A 136 -21.37 -0.64 -4.35
C ALA A 136 -21.77 -1.06 -2.94
N ASP A 137 -22.75 -1.94 -2.82
CA ASP A 137 -23.23 -2.52 -1.55
C ASP A 137 -23.53 -1.49 -0.44
N GLY A 138 -23.96 -0.27 -0.82
CA GLY A 138 -24.26 0.82 0.10
C GLY A 138 -23.04 1.63 0.56
N ASN A 139 -21.83 1.25 0.15
CA ASN A 139 -20.59 1.95 0.42
C ASN A 139 -20.24 2.95 -0.70
N PRO A 140 -19.57 4.07 -0.38
CA PRO A 140 -19.10 5.03 -1.38
C PRO A 140 -17.99 4.42 -2.26
N ALA A 141 -17.75 5.02 -3.43
CA ALA A 141 -16.57 4.70 -4.23
C ALA A 141 -15.29 4.85 -3.40
N LYS A 142 -14.37 3.89 -3.54
CA LYS A 142 -13.13 3.88 -2.75
C LYS A 142 -12.27 5.09 -3.13
N LEU A 143 -11.81 5.83 -2.14
CA LEU A 143 -10.72 6.78 -2.22
C LEU A 143 -9.59 6.25 -1.36
N GLU A 144 -8.37 6.40 -1.85
CA GLU A 144 -7.22 5.74 -1.26
C GLU A 144 -5.94 6.53 -1.42
N GLY A 145 -4.98 6.20 -0.58
CA GLY A 145 -3.61 6.66 -0.69
C GLY A 145 -2.64 5.58 -0.26
N TRP A 146 -1.41 5.73 -0.73
CA TRP A 146 -0.37 4.73 -0.67
C TRP A 146 0.88 5.35 -0.07
N LEU A 147 1.34 4.78 1.04
CA LEU A 147 2.62 5.06 1.65
C LEU A 147 3.60 3.94 1.28
N VAL A 148 4.63 4.23 0.50
CA VAL A 148 5.65 3.23 0.19
C VAL A 148 6.50 3.00 1.44
N ARG A 149 6.52 1.75 1.91
CA ARG A 149 7.24 1.33 3.12
C ARG A 149 8.62 0.78 2.79
N HIS A 150 8.71 0.01 1.72
CA HIS A 150 9.95 -0.57 1.23
C HIS A 150 10.01 -0.60 -0.29
N GLY A 151 11.21 -0.41 -0.86
CA GLY A 151 11.43 -0.38 -2.31
C GLY A 151 10.87 0.86 -2.99
N LYS A 152 10.23 0.68 -4.15
CA LYS A 152 9.68 1.77 -4.98
C LYS A 152 8.41 1.33 -5.70
N SER A 153 7.42 2.21 -5.78
CA SER A 153 6.22 2.03 -6.60
C SER A 153 6.10 3.15 -7.65
N TYR A 154 5.84 2.78 -8.90
CA TYR A 154 5.39 3.68 -9.94
C TYR A 154 3.86 3.69 -9.92
N ILE A 155 3.29 4.72 -9.33
CA ILE A 155 1.84 4.88 -9.17
C ILE A 155 1.32 5.64 -10.37
N VAL A 156 0.38 5.06 -11.10
CA VAL A 156 -0.10 5.61 -12.37
C VAL A 156 -1.58 5.92 -12.27
N GLY A 157 -1.96 7.11 -12.74
CA GLY A 157 -3.35 7.56 -12.73
C GLY A 157 -3.63 8.71 -13.69
N VAL A 158 -4.68 9.48 -13.40
CA VAL A 158 -5.12 10.60 -14.25
C VAL A 158 -4.15 11.79 -14.22
N GLY A 159 -3.80 12.28 -15.41
CA GLY A 159 -2.92 13.43 -15.60
C GLY A 159 -2.31 13.48 -16.99
N GLU A 160 -1.42 14.45 -17.22
CA GLU A 160 -0.66 14.52 -18.47
C GLU A 160 0.23 13.29 -18.63
N ASN A 161 0.16 12.63 -19.78
CA ASN A 161 1.02 11.48 -20.05
C ASN A 161 2.49 11.90 -19.96
N ASN A 162 3.21 11.29 -19.02
CA ASN A 162 4.64 11.51 -18.79
C ASN A 162 5.46 10.21 -18.91
N ARG A 163 4.85 9.14 -19.43
CA ARG A 163 5.42 7.79 -19.46
C ARG A 163 6.76 7.70 -20.21
N ASP A 164 6.99 8.57 -21.18
CA ASP A 164 8.27 8.66 -21.91
C ASP A 164 9.46 9.02 -20.99
N LYS A 165 9.20 9.53 -19.77
CA LYS A 165 10.22 9.82 -18.76
C LYS A 165 10.61 8.60 -17.91
N PHE A 166 9.87 7.49 -18.03
CA PHE A 166 10.03 6.28 -17.23
C PHE A 166 10.08 5.03 -18.14
N PRO A 167 11.13 4.87 -18.96
CA PRO A 167 11.26 3.75 -19.91
C PRO A 167 11.26 2.36 -19.25
N GLU A 168 11.55 2.28 -17.95
CA GLU A 168 11.48 1.06 -17.14
C GLU A 168 10.05 0.62 -16.80
N VAL A 169 9.07 1.54 -16.88
CA VAL A 169 7.67 1.26 -16.59
C VAL A 169 7.00 0.70 -17.85
N VAL A 170 6.95 -0.63 -17.94
CA VAL A 170 6.42 -1.36 -19.09
C VAL A 170 5.18 -2.14 -18.71
N VAL A 171 4.04 -1.80 -19.32
CA VAL A 171 2.79 -2.56 -19.16
C VAL A 171 2.98 -3.96 -19.78
N PRO A 172 2.83 -5.05 -19.01
CA PRO A 172 2.92 -6.41 -19.55
C PRO A 172 1.85 -6.66 -20.60
N LYS A 173 2.17 -7.42 -21.65
CA LYS A 173 1.18 -7.81 -22.68
C LYS A 173 0.01 -8.62 -22.12
N ASP A 174 0.24 -9.36 -21.04
CA ASP A 174 -0.79 -10.14 -20.37
C ASP A 174 -1.88 -9.24 -19.73
N HIS A 175 -1.54 -7.97 -19.45
CA HIS A 175 -2.49 -6.91 -19.13
C HIS A 175 -2.96 -6.24 -20.42
N TRP A 176 -4.12 -6.65 -20.91
CA TRP A 176 -4.84 -5.99 -22.00
C TRP A 176 -4.00 -5.69 -23.27
N ASP A 177 -3.10 -6.60 -23.65
CA ASP A 177 -2.15 -6.43 -24.77
C ASP A 177 -1.27 -5.18 -24.65
N GLY A 178 -0.88 -4.83 -23.41
CA GLY A 178 -0.07 -3.66 -23.10
C GLY A 178 -0.86 -2.34 -23.06
N LYS A 179 -2.20 -2.42 -23.11
CA LYS A 179 -3.08 -1.24 -23.06
C LYS A 179 -3.39 -0.84 -21.61
N VAL A 180 -3.42 0.45 -21.37
CA VAL A 180 -3.97 1.12 -20.17
C VAL A 180 -4.65 2.42 -20.60
N ASN A 181 -5.59 2.90 -19.80
CA ASN A 181 -6.27 4.19 -20.01
C ASN A 181 -5.45 5.36 -19.45
N THR A 182 -4.69 5.13 -18.38
CA THR A 182 -3.94 6.16 -17.66
C THR A 182 -2.43 5.99 -17.72
N ASN A 183 -1.71 7.10 -17.80
CA ASN A 183 -0.27 7.15 -18.13
C ASN A 183 0.50 8.25 -17.40
N HIS A 184 -0.11 8.90 -16.41
CA HIS A 184 0.60 9.85 -15.56
C HIS A 184 1.21 9.12 -14.38
N ILE A 185 2.53 9.01 -14.39
CA ILE A 185 3.32 8.28 -13.41
C ILE A 185 3.81 9.23 -12.32
N ILE A 186 3.59 8.81 -11.08
CA ILE A 186 4.23 9.30 -9.87
C ILE A 186 5.19 8.21 -9.40
N GLU A 187 6.49 8.49 -9.44
CA GLU A 187 7.47 7.64 -8.76
C GLU A 187 7.41 7.92 -7.26
N ALA A 188 7.10 6.92 -6.45
CA ALA A 188 7.09 7.00 -4.99
C ALA A 188 8.15 6.04 -4.42
N ASN A 189 9.08 6.60 -3.63
CA ASN A 189 10.12 5.88 -2.92
C ASN A 189 9.72 5.66 -1.45
N GLU A 190 10.51 4.90 -0.69
CA GLU A 190 10.28 4.70 0.75
C GLU A 190 10.04 6.02 1.49
N GLY A 191 8.90 6.10 2.20
CA GLY A 191 8.47 7.29 2.93
C GLY A 191 7.59 8.25 2.13
N ASP A 192 7.52 8.13 0.80
CA ASP A 192 6.65 8.94 -0.04
C ASP A 192 5.19 8.50 0.08
N PHE A 193 4.30 9.50 0.08
CA PHE A 193 2.85 9.29 0.05
C PHE A 193 2.27 9.87 -1.24
N ALA A 194 1.50 9.06 -1.94
CA ALA A 194 0.67 9.48 -3.06
C ALA A 194 -0.78 9.05 -2.82
N TYR A 195 -1.72 9.64 -3.55
CA TYR A 195 -3.15 9.34 -3.38
C TYR A 195 -3.89 9.40 -4.71
N LEU A 196 -5.04 8.73 -4.74
CA LEU A 196 -5.94 8.72 -5.88
C LEU A 196 -6.45 10.15 -6.13
N LYS A 197 -6.15 10.68 -7.31
CA LYS A 197 -6.40 12.10 -7.62
C LYS A 197 -7.88 12.42 -7.84
N GLU A 198 -8.61 11.50 -8.45
CA GLU A 198 -10.03 11.66 -8.80
C GLU A 198 -10.79 10.37 -8.44
N VAL A 199 -11.99 10.51 -7.86
CA VAL A 199 -12.86 9.36 -7.55
C VAL A 199 -13.25 8.62 -8.84
N GLU A 200 -13.41 7.29 -8.78
CA GLU A 200 -13.72 6.42 -9.93
C GLU A 200 -12.69 6.45 -11.07
N SER A 201 -11.55 7.11 -10.88
CA SER A 201 -10.52 7.21 -11.92
C SER A 201 -9.67 5.93 -12.01
N SER A 202 -9.27 5.61 -13.25
CA SER A 202 -8.36 4.50 -13.51
C SER A 202 -7.01 4.75 -12.85
N HIS A 203 -6.47 3.71 -12.24
CA HIS A 203 -5.13 3.72 -11.71
C HIS A 203 -4.53 2.32 -11.67
N TRP A 204 -3.21 2.26 -11.64
CA TRP A 204 -2.42 1.03 -11.53
C TRP A 204 -1.07 1.32 -10.88
N GLN A 205 -0.35 0.28 -10.51
CA GLN A 205 0.99 0.41 -9.92
C GLN A 205 1.95 -0.61 -10.50
N MET A 206 3.23 -0.27 -10.54
CA MET A 206 4.31 -1.20 -10.87
C MET A 206 5.45 -1.05 -9.88
N ALA A 207 5.93 -2.16 -9.33
CA ALA A 207 7.07 -2.13 -8.43
C ALA A 207 8.39 -1.91 -9.15
N GLY A 208 9.36 -1.33 -8.44
CA GLY A 208 10.76 -1.26 -8.85
C GLY A 208 11.48 -2.62 -8.83
N PRO A 209 12.81 -2.61 -9.07
CA PRO A 209 13.61 -3.85 -9.18
C PRO A 209 13.77 -4.62 -7.86
N GLU A 210 13.49 -4.00 -6.72
CA GLU A 210 13.54 -4.65 -5.40
C GLU A 210 12.13 -5.04 -4.89
N GLY A 211 11.11 -4.94 -5.75
CA GLY A 211 9.71 -5.05 -5.33
C GLY A 211 9.24 -3.82 -4.56
N ALA A 212 8.06 -3.92 -3.96
CA ALA A 212 7.48 -2.87 -3.14
C ALA A 212 6.63 -3.44 -2.00
N VAL A 213 6.76 -2.82 -0.83
CA VAL A 213 5.80 -2.94 0.28
C VAL A 213 5.10 -1.59 0.42
N ILE A 214 3.78 -1.58 0.35
CA ILE A 214 2.99 -0.37 0.24
C ILE A 214 1.84 -0.45 1.22
N THR A 215 1.74 0.51 2.14
CA THR A 215 0.54 0.62 2.98
C THR A 215 -0.50 1.44 2.24
N GLU A 216 -1.64 0.81 1.95
CA GLU A 216 -2.84 1.44 1.44
C GLU A 216 -3.75 1.85 2.59
N VAL A 217 -4.17 3.11 2.57
CA VAL A 217 -5.22 3.66 3.43
C VAL A 217 -6.37 4.10 2.55
N GLY A 218 -7.60 3.95 3.03
CA GLY A 218 -8.76 4.43 2.30
C GLY A 218 -10.02 4.47 3.16
N ASN A 219 -11.13 4.85 2.53
CA ASN A 219 -12.45 4.45 3.02
C ASN A 219 -12.70 2.96 2.71
N VAL A 220 -13.95 2.51 2.89
CA VAL A 220 -14.33 1.10 2.75
C VAL A 220 -13.93 0.51 1.38
N HIS A 221 -13.29 -0.65 1.41
CA HIS A 221 -13.08 -1.48 0.23
C HIS A 221 -14.29 -2.39 0.00
N THR A 222 -14.87 -2.33 -1.19
CA THR A 222 -16.03 -3.16 -1.59
C THR A 222 -15.71 -3.89 -2.89
N ASN A 223 -15.60 -5.23 -2.84
CA ASN A 223 -15.17 -6.06 -3.97
C ASN A 223 -16.06 -5.90 -5.22
N SER A 224 -17.38 -5.82 -5.03
CA SER A 224 -18.36 -5.65 -6.12
C SER A 224 -18.26 -4.28 -6.80
N GLY A 225 -17.59 -3.31 -6.17
CA GLY A 225 -17.31 -1.99 -6.72
C GLY A 225 -15.99 -1.90 -7.49
N VAL A 226 -15.21 -2.98 -7.58
CA VAL A 226 -13.95 -2.99 -8.34
C VAL A 226 -14.25 -3.32 -9.81
N LEU A 227 -13.83 -2.45 -10.72
CA LEU A 227 -13.86 -2.72 -12.16
C LEU A 227 -12.44 -2.70 -12.70
N ARG A 228 -12.00 -3.79 -13.34
CA ARG A 228 -10.68 -3.85 -13.99
C ARG A 228 -10.82 -3.42 -15.44
N SER A 229 -9.87 -2.59 -15.89
CA SER A 229 -9.87 -2.05 -17.24
C SER A 229 -9.65 -3.14 -18.30
N ASP A 230 -8.90 -4.19 -18.00
CA ASP A 230 -8.87 -5.41 -18.80
C ASP A 230 -10.15 -6.23 -18.58
N PRO A 231 -11.05 -6.36 -19.58
CA PRO A 231 -12.31 -7.06 -19.41
C PRO A 231 -12.16 -8.55 -19.07
N LYS A 232 -11.01 -9.17 -19.39
CA LYS A 232 -10.74 -10.58 -19.09
C LYS A 232 -10.32 -10.82 -17.63
N MET A 233 -10.18 -9.77 -16.82
CA MET A 233 -9.84 -9.87 -15.40
C MET A 233 -11.06 -9.71 -14.47
N ASN A 234 -12.26 -9.48 -15.02
CA ASN A 234 -13.50 -9.31 -14.25
C ASN A 234 -14.28 -10.62 -14.12
#